data_AF-A0A917ZNS4-F1
#
_entry.id   AF-A0A917ZNS4-F1
#
_cell.length_a   1.000
_cell.length_b   1.000
_cell.length_c   1.000
_cell.angle_alpha   90.00
_cell.angle_beta   90.00
_cell.angle_gamma   90.00
#
_symmetry.space_group_name_H-M   'P 1'
#
loop_
_entity.id
_entity.type
_entity.pdbx_description
1 polymer ?
#
loop_
_entity_poly.entity_id
_entity_poly.type
_entity_poly.pdbx_seq_one_letter_code
_entity_poly.pdbx_strand_id
1 'polypeptide(L)'
;MIRRSAASTSPVRRTAVLAAGGLLVGLPLLSACGTPHAGAAAVVEGDQITVSTLQHKVDAVRAAQAKSPNAEQLSANSAKLTGATLNGLVFDRVIARAAKDAGVGVSRAELQSFIRAQEKMLGGEDALRSTLLEQQGVVPGDVEQFFRTELRVQKLSKAKGADLNTPQGQRQIGDLLAKTSKSMGIDVNPRYGKWNADRIAIETAQDKWLRVRPATRDGGAVAPGEPQPQQ
;
A
#
# COMPACT_ATOMS: atom_id res chain seq x y z
N MET A 1 74.53 -41.37 -8.92
CA MET A 1 75.46 -40.25 -8.71
C MET A 1 74.62 -39.02 -8.34
N ILE A 2 74.62 -38.52 -7.09
CA ILE A 2 75.54 -37.48 -6.55
C ILE A 2 75.32 -36.15 -7.31
N ARG A 3 74.98 -34.97 -6.76
CA ARG A 3 74.93 -34.43 -5.39
C ARG A 3 74.12 -33.11 -5.38
N ARG A 4 73.80 -32.71 -4.14
CA ARG A 4 73.31 -31.42 -3.62
C ARG A 4 74.03 -30.13 -4.05
N SER A 5 73.24 -29.04 -3.97
CA SER A 5 73.50 -27.68 -3.43
C SER A 5 74.37 -26.67 -4.20
N ALA A 6 73.85 -25.43 -4.35
CA ALA A 6 74.21 -24.28 -3.50
C ALA A 6 73.50 -22.98 -3.94
N ALA A 7 73.08 -22.18 -2.95
CA ALA A 7 72.65 -20.80 -3.10
C ALA A 7 73.86 -19.86 -3.29
N SER A 8 73.63 -18.68 -3.88
CA SER A 8 74.54 -17.54 -3.76
C SER A 8 73.74 -16.26 -3.52
N THR A 9 74.33 -15.38 -2.71
CA THR A 9 73.70 -14.38 -1.85
C THR A 9 74.14 -12.96 -2.27
N SER A 10 73.29 -11.97 -1.97
CA SER A 10 73.62 -10.56 -1.66
C SER A 10 73.80 -9.58 -2.84
N PRO A 11 73.59 -8.24 -2.66
CA PRO A 11 73.47 -7.52 -1.39
C PRO A 11 72.26 -6.59 -1.23
N VAL A 12 71.89 -6.38 0.04
CA VAL A 12 71.07 -5.28 0.52
C VAL A 12 71.90 -4.00 0.50
N ARG A 13 71.40 -2.95 -0.16
CA ARG A 13 71.76 -1.55 0.17
C ARG A 13 70.52 -0.85 0.70
N ARG A 14 70.60 -0.49 1.98
CA ARG A 14 69.72 0.46 2.67
C ARG A 14 70.14 1.89 2.32
N THR A 15 69.27 2.85 2.68
CA THR A 15 69.38 4.33 2.63
C THR A 15 68.89 4.95 1.32
N ALA A 16 68.03 5.98 1.30
CA ALA A 16 67.27 6.65 2.33
C ALA A 16 66.09 7.40 1.67
N VAL A 17 65.08 7.64 2.50
CA VAL A 17 63.85 8.42 2.30
C VAL A 17 64.11 9.78 1.65
N LEU A 18 63.23 10.21 0.73
CA LEU A 18 62.72 11.58 0.62
C LEU A 18 61.39 11.58 -0.13
N ALA A 19 60.41 12.27 0.47
CA ALA A 19 59.01 12.29 0.13
C ALA A 19 58.69 13.07 -1.15
N ALA A 20 57.70 12.61 -1.92
CA ALA A 20 56.96 13.44 -2.86
C ALA A 20 55.57 12.84 -3.17
N GLY A 21 54.53 13.65 -2.95
CA GLY A 21 53.32 13.66 -3.79
C GLY A 21 52.30 12.55 -3.54
N GLY A 22 51.23 12.89 -2.81
CA GLY A 22 50.06 12.05 -2.68
C GLY A 22 49.29 11.87 -3.99
N LEU A 23 48.71 10.68 -4.14
CA LEU A 23 47.43 10.51 -4.81
C LEU A 23 46.68 9.42 -4.04
N LEU A 24 45.88 9.85 -3.06
CA LEU A 24 44.83 9.01 -2.50
C LEU A 24 43.89 8.68 -3.67
N VAL A 25 44.02 7.47 -4.20
CA VAL A 25 42.96 6.87 -5.02
C VAL A 25 41.83 6.54 -4.05
N GLY A 26 41.08 7.56 -3.66
CA GLY A 26 39.78 7.39 -3.05
C GLY A 26 38.92 6.74 -4.11
N LEU A 27 38.62 5.45 -3.97
CA LEU A 27 37.48 4.88 -4.66
C LEU A 27 36.29 5.77 -4.25
N PRO A 28 35.59 6.43 -5.18
CA PRO A 28 34.28 6.94 -4.85
C PRO A 28 33.46 5.69 -4.58
N LEU A 29 33.28 5.37 -3.30
CA LEU A 29 32.09 4.68 -2.87
C LEU A 29 30.96 5.59 -3.34
N LEU A 30 30.44 5.33 -4.54
CA LEU A 30 29.10 5.73 -4.90
C LEU A 30 28.22 5.03 -3.88
N SER A 31 28.06 5.66 -2.72
CA SER A 31 26.86 5.58 -1.92
C SER A 31 25.77 6.07 -2.86
N ALA A 32 25.29 5.16 -3.70
CA ALA A 32 23.97 5.24 -4.26
C ALA A 32 23.04 5.14 -3.05
N CYS A 33 22.89 6.26 -2.34
CA CYS A 33 21.67 6.60 -1.63
C CYS A 33 20.61 6.81 -2.72
N GLY A 34 20.30 5.74 -3.45
CA GLY A 34 19.10 5.64 -4.25
C GLY A 34 17.95 5.80 -3.27
N THR A 35 17.03 6.69 -3.58
CA THR A 35 15.83 6.83 -2.78
C THR A 35 15.20 5.44 -2.64
N PRO A 36 14.75 5.02 -1.44
CA PRO A 36 14.16 3.69 -1.22
C PRO A 36 12.90 3.41 -2.10
N HIS A 37 12.51 4.39 -2.91
CA HIS A 37 11.36 4.38 -3.79
C HIS A 37 11.70 4.59 -5.27
N ALA A 38 12.94 4.35 -5.73
CA ALA A 38 13.26 4.44 -7.16
C ALA A 38 12.35 3.50 -7.98
N GLY A 39 11.28 4.04 -8.56
CA GLY A 39 10.25 3.27 -9.29
C GLY A 39 9.17 2.62 -8.42
N ALA A 40 9.25 2.71 -7.09
CA ALA A 40 8.25 2.14 -6.17
C ALA A 40 7.21 3.18 -5.71
N ALA A 41 5.94 2.77 -5.72
CA ALA A 41 4.84 3.47 -5.07
C ALA A 41 4.75 3.12 -3.58
N ALA A 42 5.08 1.88 -3.21
CA ALA A 42 5.26 1.44 -1.84
C ALA A 42 6.21 0.24 -1.78
N VAL A 43 6.82 0.01 -0.63
CA VAL A 43 7.61 -1.18 -0.30
C VAL A 43 6.92 -1.85 0.88
N VAL A 44 6.67 -3.15 0.77
CA VAL A 44 5.97 -3.95 1.80
C VAL A 44 6.79 -5.20 2.02
N GLU A 45 7.39 -5.36 3.20
CA GLU A 45 8.28 -6.48 3.53
C GLU A 45 9.48 -6.63 2.58
N GLY A 46 9.98 -5.52 2.04
CA GLY A 46 11.06 -5.51 1.04
C GLY A 46 10.57 -5.69 -0.41
N ASP A 47 9.32 -6.10 -0.62
CA ASP A 47 8.73 -6.24 -1.95
C ASP A 47 8.12 -4.94 -2.44
N GLN A 48 8.45 -4.53 -3.67
CA GLN A 48 7.96 -3.28 -4.24
C GLN A 48 6.54 -3.44 -4.83
N ILE A 49 5.72 -2.42 -4.63
CA ILE A 49 4.61 -2.08 -5.51
C ILE A 49 5.15 -1.00 -6.43
N THR A 50 5.38 -1.32 -7.70
CA THR A 50 5.95 -0.35 -8.64
C THR A 50 4.93 0.73 -9.01
N VAL A 51 5.43 1.92 -9.38
CA VAL A 51 4.60 2.98 -9.96
C VAL A 51 3.89 2.50 -11.22
N SER A 52 4.56 1.70 -12.05
CA SER A 52 3.97 1.12 -13.27
C SER A 52 2.80 0.17 -12.96
N THR A 53 2.93 -0.68 -11.93
CA THR A 53 1.85 -1.57 -11.50
C THR A 53 0.64 -0.77 -11.01
N LEU A 54 0.89 0.28 -10.22
CA LEU A 54 -0.16 1.16 -9.73
C LEU A 54 -0.87 1.88 -10.88
N GLN A 55 -0.11 2.46 -11.83
CA GLN A 55 -0.66 3.15 -13.00
C GLN A 55 -1.50 2.21 -13.86
N HIS A 56 -0.99 1.02 -14.17
CA HIS A 56 -1.73 0.01 -14.93
C HIS A 56 -3.08 -0.31 -14.28
N LYS A 57 -3.13 -0.49 -12.96
CA LYS A 57 -4.39 -0.74 -12.25
C LYS A 57 -5.34 0.46 -12.30
N VAL A 58 -4.83 1.67 -12.06
CA VAL A 58 -5.65 2.90 -12.14
C VAL A 58 -6.23 3.07 -13.54
N ASP A 59 -5.43 2.85 -14.59
CA ASP A 59 -5.86 3.01 -15.98
C ASP A 59 -6.86 1.93 -16.39
N ALA A 60 -6.69 0.69 -15.92
CA ALA A 60 -7.69 -0.35 -16.11
C ALA A 60 -9.04 0.03 -15.50
N VAL A 61 -9.04 0.59 -14.28
CA VAL A 61 -10.27 1.06 -13.62
C VAL A 61 -10.90 2.19 -14.42
N ARG A 62 -10.14 3.22 -14.79
CA ARG A 62 -10.65 4.34 -15.61
C ARG A 62 -11.22 3.86 -16.94
N ALA A 63 -10.55 2.94 -17.62
CA ALA A 63 -11.02 2.37 -18.88
C ALA A 63 -12.31 1.57 -18.71
N ALA A 64 -12.50 0.88 -17.59
CA ALA A 64 -13.75 0.20 -17.28
C ALA A 64 -14.86 1.21 -16.91
N GLN A 65 -14.56 2.21 -16.08
CA GLN A 65 -15.51 3.25 -15.67
C GLN A 65 -15.99 4.09 -16.87
N ALA A 66 -15.11 4.40 -17.83
CA ALA A 66 -15.46 5.13 -19.05
C ALA A 66 -16.44 4.37 -19.95
N LYS A 67 -16.56 3.05 -19.78
CA LYS A 67 -17.53 2.19 -20.49
C LYS A 67 -18.80 1.95 -19.67
N SER A 68 -18.87 2.42 -18.43
CA SER A 68 -20.05 2.29 -17.57
C SER A 68 -21.11 3.33 -17.96
N PRO A 69 -22.40 3.01 -17.83
CA PRO A 69 -23.49 3.99 -17.93
C PRO A 69 -23.29 5.21 -17.01
N ASN A 70 -22.55 5.06 -15.91
CA ASN A 70 -22.29 6.09 -14.90
C ASN A 70 -20.94 6.81 -15.07
N ALA A 71 -20.36 6.81 -16.27
CA ALA A 71 -19.01 7.31 -16.55
C ALA A 71 -18.76 8.74 -16.03
N GLU A 72 -19.70 9.67 -16.24
CA GLU A 72 -19.55 11.06 -15.80
C GLU A 72 -19.38 11.16 -14.27
N GLN A 73 -20.25 10.49 -13.52
CA GLN A 73 -20.20 10.45 -12.05
C GLN A 73 -18.91 9.79 -11.54
N LEU A 74 -18.48 8.69 -12.15
CA LEU A 74 -17.28 7.95 -11.75
C LEU A 74 -16.00 8.78 -12.03
N SER A 75 -15.99 9.55 -13.11
CA SER A 75 -14.85 10.41 -13.47
C SER A 75 -14.61 11.53 -12.46
N ALA A 76 -15.66 12.05 -11.82
CA ALA A 76 -15.56 13.09 -10.79
C ALA A 76 -14.77 12.63 -9.55
N ASN A 77 -14.76 11.32 -9.27
CA ASN A 77 -14.03 10.72 -8.15
C ASN A 77 -12.57 10.32 -8.50
N SER A 78 -12.14 10.56 -9.74
CA SER A 78 -10.84 10.12 -10.26
C SER A 78 -9.63 10.67 -9.50
N ALA A 79 -9.76 11.83 -8.86
CA ALA A 79 -8.69 12.46 -8.08
C ALA A 79 -8.24 11.61 -6.88
N LYS A 80 -9.16 10.82 -6.29
CA LYS A 80 -8.87 9.93 -5.16
C LYS A 80 -8.47 8.53 -5.59
N LEU A 81 -8.74 8.15 -6.85
CA LEU A 81 -8.60 6.79 -7.35
C LEU A 81 -7.19 6.24 -7.17
N THR A 82 -6.15 7.01 -7.51
CA THR A 82 -4.76 6.52 -7.39
C THR A 82 -4.37 6.18 -5.96
N GLY A 83 -4.75 7.03 -4.99
CA GLY A 83 -4.50 6.76 -3.57
C GLY A 83 -5.29 5.55 -3.07
N ALA A 84 -6.57 5.45 -3.46
CA ALA A 84 -7.42 4.32 -3.10
C ALA A 84 -6.89 2.99 -3.68
N THR A 85 -6.45 2.97 -4.94
CA THR A 85 -5.84 1.79 -5.56
C THR A 85 -4.57 1.38 -4.84
N LEU A 86 -3.66 2.32 -4.54
CA LEU A 86 -2.45 1.99 -3.79
C LEU A 86 -2.77 1.47 -2.39
N ASN A 87 -3.75 2.08 -1.71
CA ASN A 87 -4.22 1.64 -0.41
C ASN A 87 -4.74 0.19 -0.45
N GLY A 88 -5.57 -0.14 -1.44
CA GLY A 88 -6.08 -1.50 -1.64
C GLY A 88 -4.96 -2.52 -1.86
N LEU A 89 -3.94 -2.18 -2.66
CA LEU A 89 -2.79 -3.07 -2.89
C LEU A 89 -1.98 -3.36 -1.63
N VAL A 90 -1.76 -2.34 -0.79
CA VAL A 90 -1.07 -2.53 0.49
C VAL A 90 -1.95 -3.31 1.46
N PHE A 91 -3.24 -2.97 1.55
CA PHE A 91 -4.21 -3.66 2.39
C PHE A 91 -4.31 -5.15 2.06
N ASP A 92 -4.38 -5.51 0.78
CA ASP A 92 -4.36 -6.89 0.29
C ASP A 92 -3.15 -7.67 0.83
N ARG A 93 -1.96 -7.06 0.83
CA ARG A 93 -0.73 -7.68 1.37
C ARG A 93 -0.83 -7.86 2.88
N VAL A 94 -1.36 -6.89 3.62
CA VAL A 94 -1.58 -6.99 5.07
C VAL A 94 -2.55 -8.13 5.42
N ILE A 95 -3.68 -8.23 4.72
CA ILE A 95 -4.64 -9.33 4.91
C ILE A 95 -4.01 -10.67 4.57
N ALA A 96 -3.27 -10.76 3.45
CA ALA A 96 -2.61 -11.99 3.05
C ALA A 96 -1.58 -12.45 4.08
N ARG A 97 -0.81 -11.52 4.66
CA ARG A 97 0.15 -11.81 5.73
C ARG A 97 -0.56 -12.26 7.01
N ALA A 98 -1.59 -11.53 7.46
CA ALA A 98 -2.34 -11.90 8.66
C ALA A 98 -3.00 -13.28 8.54
N ALA A 99 -3.56 -13.58 7.36
CA ALA A 99 -4.12 -14.91 7.07
C ALA A 99 -3.04 -16.00 7.12
N LYS A 100 -1.87 -15.76 6.52
CA LYS A 100 -0.72 -16.68 6.56
C LYS A 100 -0.27 -16.94 8.01
N ASP A 101 -0.10 -15.90 8.81
CA ASP A 101 0.34 -16.00 10.21
C ASP A 101 -0.70 -16.73 11.08
N ALA A 102 -1.97 -16.70 10.70
CA ALA A 102 -3.05 -17.44 11.36
C ALA A 102 -3.28 -18.86 10.78
N GLY A 103 -2.49 -19.30 9.79
CA GLY A 103 -2.68 -20.61 9.14
C GLY A 103 -3.96 -20.69 8.29
N VAL A 104 -4.50 -19.54 7.86
CA VAL A 104 -5.74 -19.45 7.09
C VAL A 104 -5.44 -19.39 5.59
N GLY A 105 -5.92 -20.39 4.87
CA GLY A 105 -5.87 -20.45 3.39
C GLY A 105 -7.25 -20.28 2.75
N VAL A 106 -7.25 -19.94 1.46
CA VAL A 106 -8.45 -19.94 0.60
C VAL A 106 -8.17 -20.85 -0.59
N SER A 107 -8.95 -21.93 -0.71
CA SER A 107 -8.89 -22.81 -1.88
C SER A 107 -9.67 -22.21 -3.05
N ARG A 108 -9.36 -22.68 -4.26
CA ARG A 108 -10.10 -22.28 -5.47
C ARG A 108 -11.59 -22.61 -5.38
N ALA A 109 -11.93 -23.79 -4.86
CA ALA A 109 -13.32 -24.23 -4.73
C ALA A 109 -14.12 -23.33 -3.77
N GLU A 110 -13.54 -22.97 -2.62
CA GLU A 110 -14.15 -22.04 -1.67
C GLU A 110 -14.36 -20.66 -2.29
N LEU A 111 -13.34 -20.12 -2.97
CA LEU A 111 -13.43 -18.82 -3.63
C LEU A 111 -14.55 -18.79 -4.68
N GLN A 112 -14.62 -19.80 -5.55
CA GLN A 112 -15.63 -19.86 -6.60
C GLN A 112 -17.04 -20.07 -6.02
N SER A 113 -17.17 -20.84 -4.93
CA SER A 113 -18.44 -20.97 -4.22
C SER A 113 -18.86 -19.65 -3.59
N PHE A 114 -17.91 -18.89 -3.04
CA PHE A 114 -18.17 -17.59 -2.44
C PHE A 114 -18.60 -16.57 -3.50
N ILE A 115 -17.89 -16.49 -4.63
CA ILE A 115 -18.27 -15.61 -5.76
C ILE A 115 -19.69 -15.93 -6.24
N ARG A 116 -20.02 -17.20 -6.50
CA ARG A 116 -21.38 -17.59 -6.90
C ARG A 116 -22.47 -17.20 -5.89
N ALA A 117 -22.16 -17.24 -4.59
CA ALA A 117 -23.09 -16.78 -3.57
C ALA A 117 -23.31 -15.25 -3.67
N GLN A 118 -22.26 -14.47 -3.93
CA GLN A 118 -22.35 -13.03 -4.14
C GLN A 118 -23.09 -12.68 -5.43
N GLU A 119 -22.85 -13.40 -6.53
CA GLU A 119 -23.61 -13.25 -7.79
C GLU A 119 -25.10 -13.48 -7.55
N LYS A 120 -25.47 -14.57 -6.87
CA LYS A 120 -26.87 -14.86 -6.54
C LYS A 120 -27.51 -13.77 -5.69
N MET A 121 -26.76 -13.20 -4.75
CA MET A 121 -27.23 -12.14 -3.87
C MET A 121 -27.49 -10.83 -4.62
N LEU A 122 -26.65 -10.50 -5.59
CA LEU A 122 -26.71 -9.24 -6.35
C LEU A 122 -27.51 -9.34 -7.64
N GLY A 123 -28.07 -10.50 -7.96
CA GLY A 123 -28.93 -10.70 -9.14
C GLY A 123 -28.19 -11.11 -10.42
N GLY A 124 -26.96 -11.61 -10.31
CA GLY A 124 -26.17 -12.16 -11.41
C GLY A 124 -24.73 -11.62 -11.47
N GLU A 125 -23.94 -12.18 -12.39
CA GLU A 125 -22.53 -11.82 -12.59
C GLU A 125 -22.35 -10.37 -13.07
N ASP A 126 -23.20 -9.89 -13.99
CA ASP A 126 -23.10 -8.52 -14.51
C ASP A 126 -23.44 -7.46 -13.44
N ALA A 127 -24.47 -7.72 -12.61
CA ALA A 127 -24.84 -6.85 -11.50
C ALA A 127 -23.72 -6.79 -10.43
N LEU A 128 -23.10 -7.94 -10.14
CA LEU A 128 -21.92 -8.03 -9.27
C LEU A 128 -20.77 -7.17 -9.82
N ARG A 129 -20.41 -7.37 -11.10
CA ARG A 129 -19.31 -6.64 -11.75
C ARG A 129 -19.55 -5.13 -11.78
N SER A 130 -20.77 -4.70 -12.11
CA SER A 130 -21.14 -3.27 -12.10
C SER A 130 -21.00 -2.67 -10.70
N THR A 131 -21.54 -3.35 -9.69
CA THR A 131 -21.47 -2.93 -8.29
C THR A 131 -20.02 -2.79 -7.82
N LEU A 132 -19.17 -3.77 -8.13
CA LEU A 132 -17.76 -3.77 -7.76
C LEU A 132 -16.96 -2.67 -8.46
N LEU A 133 -17.22 -2.41 -9.74
CA LEU A 133 -16.58 -1.33 -10.48
C LEU A 133 -16.95 0.04 -9.90
N GLU A 134 -18.23 0.24 -9.59
CA GLU A 134 -18.77 1.53 -9.15
C GLU A 134 -18.40 1.84 -7.70
N GLN A 135 -18.53 0.86 -6.80
CA GLN A 135 -18.34 1.09 -5.36
C GLN A 135 -16.90 0.84 -4.91
N GLN A 136 -16.21 -0.11 -5.53
CA GLN A 136 -14.88 -0.56 -5.09
C GLN A 136 -13.77 -0.26 -6.11
N GLY A 137 -14.11 0.19 -7.32
CA GLY A 137 -13.14 0.37 -8.40
C GLY A 137 -12.48 -0.95 -8.81
N VAL A 138 -13.19 -2.07 -8.70
CA VAL A 138 -12.67 -3.39 -9.06
C VAL A 138 -13.09 -3.72 -10.49
N VAL A 139 -12.09 -3.92 -11.36
CA VAL A 139 -12.33 -4.32 -12.75
C VAL A 139 -12.64 -5.81 -12.87
N PRO A 140 -13.28 -6.28 -13.97
CA PRO A 140 -13.61 -7.70 -14.14
C PRO A 140 -12.44 -8.66 -13.93
N GLY A 141 -11.23 -8.29 -14.36
CA GLY A 141 -10.02 -9.11 -14.18
C GLY A 141 -9.51 -9.21 -12.74
N ASP A 142 -9.97 -8.35 -11.84
CA ASP A 142 -9.55 -8.30 -10.43
C ASP A 142 -10.60 -8.89 -9.46
N VAL A 143 -11.78 -9.30 -9.95
CA VAL A 143 -12.89 -9.80 -9.11
C VAL A 143 -12.49 -10.98 -8.23
N GLU A 144 -11.77 -11.96 -8.77
CA GLU A 144 -11.31 -13.11 -7.98
C GLU A 144 -10.37 -12.70 -6.85
N GLN A 145 -9.45 -11.77 -7.12
CA GLN A 145 -8.50 -11.31 -6.12
C GLN A 145 -9.21 -10.52 -5.02
N PHE A 146 -10.16 -9.65 -5.39
CA PHE A 146 -11.00 -8.93 -4.44
C PHE A 146 -11.72 -9.91 -3.48
N PHE A 147 -12.43 -10.90 -4.03
CA PHE A 147 -13.16 -11.85 -3.20
C PHE A 147 -12.25 -12.81 -2.42
N ARG A 148 -11.03 -13.05 -2.90
CA ARG A 148 -10.03 -13.79 -2.13
C ARG A 148 -9.61 -13.00 -0.88
N THR A 149 -9.44 -11.68 -0.97
CA THR A 149 -9.17 -10.83 0.19
C THR A 149 -10.35 -10.82 1.15
N GLU A 150 -11.58 -10.61 0.66
CA GLU A 150 -12.79 -10.65 1.49
C GLU A 150 -12.96 -11.99 2.23
N LEU A 151 -12.77 -13.10 1.52
CA LEU A 151 -12.88 -14.42 2.11
C LEU A 151 -11.76 -14.69 3.12
N ARG A 152 -10.55 -14.17 2.93
CA ARG A 152 -9.49 -14.23 3.95
C ARG A 152 -9.90 -13.47 5.21
N VAL A 153 -10.49 -12.28 5.08
CA VAL A 153 -10.99 -11.51 6.23
C VAL A 153 -12.04 -12.32 7.00
N GLN A 154 -13.04 -12.88 6.31
CA GLN A 154 -14.06 -13.71 6.97
C GLN A 154 -13.47 -14.93 7.69
N LYS A 155 -12.56 -15.66 7.02
CA LYS A 155 -11.93 -16.85 7.61
C LYS A 155 -10.99 -16.48 8.76
N LEU A 156 -10.26 -15.37 8.65
CA LEU A 156 -9.42 -14.84 9.72
C LEU A 156 -10.26 -14.48 10.96
N SER A 157 -11.37 -13.79 10.77
CA SER A 157 -12.30 -13.44 11.84
C SER A 157 -12.84 -14.67 12.54
N LYS A 158 -13.28 -15.68 11.78
CA LYS A 158 -13.72 -16.97 12.32
C LYS A 158 -12.61 -17.67 13.11
N ALA A 159 -11.40 -17.72 12.58
CA ALA A 159 -10.24 -18.35 13.24
C ALA A 159 -9.85 -17.63 14.55
N LYS A 160 -10.18 -16.35 14.69
CA LYS A 160 -9.93 -15.54 15.90
C LYS A 160 -11.15 -15.44 16.82
N GLY A 161 -12.28 -16.07 16.50
CA GLY A 161 -13.51 -15.95 17.25
C GLY A 161 -14.10 -14.53 17.27
N ALA A 162 -13.78 -13.72 16.26
CA ALA A 162 -14.23 -12.34 16.16
C ALA A 162 -15.49 -12.23 15.30
N ASP A 163 -16.54 -11.61 15.84
CA ASP A 163 -17.76 -11.28 15.08
C ASP A 163 -17.65 -9.88 14.46
N LEU A 164 -17.51 -9.83 13.13
CA LEU A 164 -17.39 -8.59 12.37
C LEU A 164 -18.67 -7.73 12.38
N ASN A 165 -19.80 -8.25 12.83
CA ASN A 165 -21.04 -7.48 13.01
C ASN A 165 -21.07 -6.72 14.35
N THR A 166 -20.07 -6.94 15.21
CA THR A 166 -19.97 -6.26 16.51
C THR A 166 -18.80 -5.28 16.53
N PRO A 167 -18.92 -4.14 17.24
CA PRO A 167 -17.80 -3.22 17.43
C PRO A 167 -16.58 -3.87 18.12
N GLN A 168 -16.80 -4.93 18.90
CA GLN A 168 -15.72 -5.65 19.56
C GLN A 168 -14.94 -6.53 18.57
N GLY A 169 -15.63 -7.33 17.76
CA GLY A 169 -14.95 -8.17 16.77
C GLY A 169 -14.27 -7.35 15.68
N GLN A 170 -14.87 -6.22 15.27
CA GLN A 170 -14.24 -5.26 14.37
C GLN A 170 -12.93 -4.70 14.96
N ARG A 171 -12.94 -4.29 16.23
CA ARG A 171 -11.72 -3.82 16.93
C ARG A 171 -10.66 -4.92 17.02
N GLN A 172 -11.05 -6.13 17.41
CA GLN A 172 -10.12 -7.26 17.53
C GLN A 172 -9.39 -7.56 16.21
N ILE A 173 -10.13 -7.53 15.09
CA ILE A 173 -9.52 -7.75 13.76
C ILE A 173 -8.71 -6.53 13.33
N GLY A 174 -9.20 -5.32 13.57
CA GLY A 174 -8.43 -4.09 13.35
C GLY A 174 -7.08 -4.10 14.07
N ASP A 175 -7.05 -4.46 15.36
CA ASP A 175 -5.83 -4.54 16.17
C ASP A 175 -4.87 -5.62 15.65
N LEU A 176 -5.39 -6.77 15.24
CA LEU A 176 -4.60 -7.84 14.64
C LEU A 176 -3.94 -7.38 13.34
N LEU A 177 -4.70 -6.73 12.47
CA LEU A 177 -4.21 -6.23 11.19
C LEU A 177 -3.24 -5.06 11.38
N ALA A 178 -3.48 -4.17 12.35
CA ALA A 178 -2.56 -3.10 12.70
C ALA A 178 -1.23 -3.67 13.23
N LYS A 179 -1.28 -4.67 14.11
CA LYS A 179 -0.08 -5.38 14.60
C LYS A 179 0.68 -6.04 13.46
N THR A 180 -0.04 -6.71 12.56
CA THR A 180 0.55 -7.33 11.36
C THR A 180 1.22 -6.27 10.49
N SER A 181 0.51 -5.20 10.17
CA SER A 181 0.99 -4.08 9.36
C SER A 181 2.26 -3.44 9.93
N LYS A 182 2.34 -3.24 11.25
CA LYS A 182 3.55 -2.75 11.93
C LYS A 182 4.75 -3.68 11.77
N SER A 183 4.53 -4.98 11.72
CA SER A 183 5.61 -5.97 11.55
C SER A 183 6.15 -6.06 10.12
N MET A 184 5.41 -5.54 9.14
CA MET A 184 5.72 -5.67 7.71
C MET A 184 6.64 -4.55 7.16
N GLY A 185 6.97 -3.53 7.97
CA GLY A 185 7.84 -2.44 7.55
C GLY A 185 7.34 -1.73 6.28
N ILE A 186 6.05 -1.39 6.23
CA ILE A 186 5.44 -0.74 5.06
C ILE A 186 5.96 0.69 4.93
N ASP A 187 6.58 0.97 3.79
CA ASP A 187 7.04 2.30 3.39
C ASP A 187 6.29 2.74 2.13
N VAL A 188 5.71 3.94 2.14
CA VAL A 188 4.93 4.46 1.02
C VAL A 188 5.65 5.67 0.46
N ASN A 189 5.77 5.74 -0.86
CA ASN A 189 6.43 6.86 -1.52
C ASN A 189 5.72 8.16 -1.12
N PRO A 190 6.43 9.16 -0.56
CA PRO A 190 5.83 10.37 0.00
C PRO A 190 4.88 11.11 -0.94
N ARG A 191 5.05 10.97 -2.25
CA ARG A 191 4.14 11.55 -3.26
C ARG A 191 2.69 11.06 -3.13
N TYR A 192 2.47 9.86 -2.58
CA TYR A 192 1.14 9.26 -2.40
C TYR A 192 0.63 9.41 -0.97
N GLY A 193 1.47 9.83 -0.03
CA GLY A 193 1.12 9.99 1.38
C GLY A 193 2.03 9.19 2.31
N LYS A 194 1.56 9.00 3.55
CA LYS A 194 2.24 8.24 4.59
C LYS A 194 1.35 7.09 5.05
N TRP A 195 1.93 5.91 5.19
CA TRP A 195 1.21 4.77 5.77
C TRP A 195 0.94 4.99 7.26
N ASN A 196 -0.32 4.81 7.66
CA ASN A 196 -0.74 4.72 9.06
C ASN A 196 -1.14 3.28 9.36
N ALA A 197 -0.30 2.56 10.09
CA ALA A 197 -0.51 1.14 10.41
C ALA A 197 -1.70 0.90 11.36
N ASP A 198 -2.02 1.86 12.25
CA ASP A 198 -3.17 1.74 13.16
C ASP A 198 -4.50 1.88 12.42
N ARG A 199 -4.51 2.69 11.36
CA ARG A 199 -5.69 2.87 10.49
C ARG A 199 -5.69 1.93 9.29
N ILE A 200 -4.59 1.22 9.07
CA ILE A 200 -4.35 0.35 7.90
C ILE A 200 -4.65 1.11 6.61
N ALA A 201 -4.18 2.36 6.56
CA ALA A 201 -4.53 3.28 5.49
C ALA A 201 -3.39 4.25 5.15
N ILE A 202 -3.37 4.71 3.90
CA ILE A 202 -2.52 5.81 3.45
C ILE A 202 -3.18 7.14 3.84
N GLU A 203 -2.47 7.96 4.62
CA GLU A 203 -2.86 9.33 4.93
C GLU A 203 -2.20 10.29 3.95
N THR A 204 -2.99 11.10 3.26
CA THR A 204 -2.49 12.09 2.31
C THR A 204 -2.19 13.43 2.98
N ALA A 205 -1.44 14.30 2.30
CA ALA A 205 -1.31 15.70 2.71
C ALA A 205 -2.66 16.44 2.66
N GLN A 206 -3.58 15.98 1.81
CA GLN A 206 -4.92 16.55 1.69
C GLN A 206 -5.78 16.28 2.94
N ASP A 207 -5.55 15.15 3.63
CA ASP A 207 -6.23 14.82 4.88
C ASP A 207 -5.70 15.64 6.07
N LYS A 208 -4.55 16.32 5.93
CA LYS A 208 -3.92 17.13 6.99
C LYS A 208 -4.42 18.58 7.02
N TRP A 209 -4.64 19.24 5.88
CA TRP A 209 -5.13 20.63 5.87
C TRP A 209 -6.60 20.74 6.31
N LEU A 210 -7.40 19.70 6.11
CA LEU A 210 -8.75 19.59 6.67
C LEU A 210 -8.77 19.49 8.21
N ARG A 211 -7.62 19.22 8.84
CA ARG A 211 -7.47 19.20 10.31
C ARG A 211 -7.01 20.53 10.89
N VAL A 212 -6.78 21.56 10.07
CA VAL A 212 -6.45 22.92 10.50
C VAL A 212 -7.58 23.88 10.13
N ARG A 213 -8.76 23.64 10.69
CA ARG A 213 -9.68 24.73 11.04
C ARG A 213 -9.98 24.56 12.52
N PRO A 214 -9.56 25.50 13.39
CA PRO A 214 -10.19 25.61 14.70
C PRO A 214 -11.69 25.76 14.43
N ALA A 215 -12.50 24.95 15.09
CA ALA A 215 -13.92 25.24 15.20
C ALA A 215 -14.04 26.55 15.99
N THR A 216 -14.08 27.68 15.30
CA THR A 216 -14.61 28.91 15.87
C THR A 216 -16.06 28.64 16.19
N ARG A 217 -16.32 28.42 17.48
CA ARG A 217 -17.64 28.61 18.08
C ARG A 217 -17.97 30.09 17.97
N ASP A 218 -18.72 30.45 16.94
CA ASP A 218 -19.66 31.56 16.98
C ASP A 218 -21.02 30.90 16.67
N GLY A 219 -21.95 30.68 17.59
CA GLY A 219 -22.21 31.47 18.80
C GLY A 219 -23.01 32.73 18.46
N GLY A 220 -24.03 32.64 17.60
CA GLY A 220 -24.94 33.74 17.29
C GLY A 220 -26.38 33.25 17.22
N ALA A 221 -27.13 33.51 18.28
CA ALA A 221 -28.52 33.15 18.48
C ALA A 221 -29.46 33.77 17.44
N VAL A 222 -30.51 33.02 17.08
CA VAL A 222 -31.71 33.53 16.40
C VAL A 222 -32.75 33.86 17.47
N ALA A 223 -33.18 35.11 17.53
CA ALA A 223 -34.43 35.56 18.17
C ALA A 223 -34.83 36.96 17.61
N PRO A 224 -36.10 37.40 17.70
CA PRO A 224 -36.88 37.82 16.52
C PRO A 224 -37.31 39.30 16.47
N GLY A 225 -37.71 39.78 15.29
CA GLY A 225 -38.68 40.88 15.11
C GLY A 225 -38.17 42.19 14.48
N GLU A 226 -38.95 42.66 13.50
CA GLU A 226 -39.09 44.03 12.93
C GLU A 226 -38.32 44.45 11.64
N PRO A 227 -38.91 45.35 10.81
CA PRO A 227 -39.00 45.17 9.35
C PRO A 227 -38.11 46.10 8.48
N GLN A 228 -38.20 45.88 7.16
CA GLN A 228 -37.52 46.46 5.97
C GLN A 228 -37.02 47.94 6.03
N PRO A 229 -36.12 48.33 5.09
CA PRO A 229 -36.66 48.95 3.87
C PRO A 229 -36.06 48.43 2.56
N GLN A 230 -36.88 48.58 1.53
CA GLN A 230 -36.67 48.36 0.10
C GLN A 230 -35.41 49.06 -0.45
N GLN A 231 -34.75 48.42 -1.42
CA GLN A 231 -34.51 48.96 -2.77
C GLN A 231 -34.41 47.80 -3.77
#